data_AF-A0A3N5VM32-F1
#
_entry.id   AF-A0A3N5VM32-F1
#
_cell.length_a   1.000
_cell.length_b   1.000
_cell.length_c   1.000
_cell.angle_alpha   90.00
_cell.angle_beta   90.00
_cell.angle_gamma   90.00
#
_symmetry.space_group_name_H-M   'P 1'
#
loop_
_entity.id
_entity.type
_entity.pdbx_description
1 polymer ?
#
loop_
_entity_poly.entity_id
_entity_poly.type
_entity_poly.pdbx_seq_one_letter_code
_entity_poly.pdbx_strand_id
1 'polypeptide(L)'
;MDTDIDRVDISLLQMSDSFFPTGLYATSNGLESLSQIKKLKRKDISRFITIHLRQVIGPSDCTALGNAYESCRKRDFASLLTADKSLYFMRMVEETRSA
;
A
#
# COMPACT_ATOMS: atom_id res chain seq x y z
N MET A 1 27.86 4.92 15.84
CA MET A 1 26.52 5.25 16.36
C MET A 1 25.99 3.93 16.90
N ASP A 2 25.94 3.77 18.22
CA ASP A 2 25.18 2.67 18.80
C ASP A 2 23.71 3.06 18.67
N THR A 3 23.00 2.42 17.75
CA THR A 3 21.56 2.61 17.62
C THR A 3 20.94 1.64 18.62
N ASP A 4 20.47 2.16 19.76
CA ASP A 4 19.69 1.36 20.70
C ASP A 4 18.38 0.95 20.01
N ILE A 5 18.17 -0.36 19.82
CA ILE A 5 17.03 -0.92 19.10
C ILE A 5 15.92 -1.20 20.12
N ASP A 6 14.76 -0.55 19.96
CA ASP A 6 13.63 -0.75 20.85
C ASP A 6 12.59 -1.77 20.31
N ARG A 7 11.55 -2.04 21.10
CA ARG A 7 10.49 -2.99 20.71
C ARG A 7 9.65 -2.48 19.54
N VAL A 8 9.51 -1.18 19.37
CA VAL A 8 8.77 -0.56 18.26
C VAL A 8 9.55 -0.75 16.96
N ASP A 9 10.87 -0.57 16.99
CA ASP A 9 11.75 -0.83 15.85
C ASP A 9 11.62 -2.28 15.37
N ILE A 10 11.68 -3.24 16.29
CA ILE A 10 11.51 -4.67 15.96
C ILE A 10 10.13 -4.94 15.36
N SER A 11 9.08 -4.31 15.91
CA SER A 11 7.72 -4.50 15.42
C SER A 11 7.54 -3.94 14.00
N LEU A 12 8.12 -2.77 13.73
CA LEU A 12 8.14 -2.17 12.40
C LEU A 12 8.90 -3.04 11.39
N LEU A 13 10.05 -3.59 11.79
CA LEU A 13 10.81 -4.51 10.95
C LEU A 13 10.00 -5.77 10.62
N GLN A 14 9.34 -6.38 11.62
CA GLN A 14 8.47 -7.54 11.42
C GLN A 14 7.31 -7.25 10.47
N MET A 15 6.67 -6.07 10.59
CA MET A 15 5.60 -5.67 9.68
C MET A 15 6.09 -5.41 8.25
N SER A 16 7.36 -5.00 8.09
CA SER A 16 7.97 -4.75 6.78
C SER A 16 8.56 -6.00 6.10
N ASP A 17 8.60 -7.12 6.81
CA ASP A 17 9.18 -8.35 6.30
C ASP A 17 8.34 -8.92 5.14
N SER A 18 9.00 -9.31 4.06
CA SER A 18 8.37 -10.00 2.92
C SER A 18 7.72 -11.34 3.32
N PHE A 19 8.17 -11.98 4.40
CA PHE A 19 7.57 -13.19 4.94
C PHE A 19 6.36 -12.91 5.86
N PHE A 20 6.02 -11.66 6.11
CA PHE A 20 4.83 -11.31 6.88
C PHE A 20 3.58 -11.82 6.14
N PRO A 21 2.72 -12.66 6.77
CA PRO A 21 1.73 -13.49 6.07
C PRO A 21 0.47 -12.71 5.66
N THR A 22 0.66 -11.65 4.88
CA THR A 22 -0.42 -10.80 4.34
C THR A 22 -0.87 -11.23 2.95
N GLY A 23 -0.09 -12.07 2.25
CA GLY A 23 -0.39 -12.50 0.89
C GLY A 23 -0.21 -11.42 -0.18
N LEU A 24 0.20 -10.20 0.17
CA LEU A 24 0.34 -9.08 -0.77
C LEU A 24 1.34 -9.37 -1.90
N TYR A 25 2.35 -10.20 -1.64
CA TYR A 25 3.34 -10.64 -2.65
C TYR A 25 2.71 -11.42 -3.82
N ALA A 26 1.51 -11.95 -3.65
CA ALA A 26 0.78 -12.68 -4.69
C ALA A 26 0.07 -11.74 -5.69
N THR A 27 0.03 -10.43 -5.42
CA THR A 27 -0.68 -9.46 -6.26
C THR A 27 0.28 -8.74 -7.22
N SER A 28 -0.02 -8.77 -8.53
CA SER A 28 0.85 -8.16 -9.56
C SER A 28 0.55 -6.69 -9.85
N ASN A 29 -0.54 -6.14 -9.29
CA ASN A 29 -0.97 -4.74 -9.47
C ASN A 29 -1.02 -4.27 -10.93
N GLY A 30 -1.40 -5.17 -11.85
CA GLY A 30 -1.50 -4.89 -13.30
C GLY A 30 -0.18 -4.94 -14.06
N LEU A 31 0.95 -5.24 -13.41
CA LEU A 31 2.24 -5.43 -14.07
C LEU A 31 2.24 -6.62 -15.02
N GLU A 32 1.53 -7.70 -14.65
CA GLU A 32 1.40 -8.89 -15.48
C GLU A 32 0.68 -8.57 -16.81
N SER A 33 -0.45 -7.88 -16.74
CA SER A 33 -1.20 -7.44 -17.93
C SER A 33 -0.36 -6.51 -18.81
N LEU A 34 0.42 -5.59 -18.21
CA LEU A 34 1.33 -4.73 -18.96
C LEU A 34 2.42 -5.55 -19.69
N SER A 35 2.92 -6.62 -19.07
CA SER A 35 3.92 -7.53 -19.66
C SER A 35 3.36 -8.37 -20.81
N GLN A 36 2.07 -8.68 -20.78
CA GLN A 36 1.41 -9.43 -21.85
C GLN A 36 1.13 -8.53 -23.08
N ILE A 37 0.77 -7.26 -22.87
CA ILE A 37 0.39 -6.32 -23.95
C ILE A 37 1.62 -5.68 -24.62
N LYS A 38 2.75 -5.55 -23.92
CA LYS A 38 3.97 -4.90 -24.43
C LYS A 38 5.20 -5.75 -24.12
N LYS A 39 6.20 -5.73 -25.02
CA LYS A 39 7.58 -6.16 -24.69
C LYS A 39 8.20 -5.17 -23.70
N LEU A 40 7.88 -5.32 -22.42
CA LEU A 40 8.38 -4.52 -21.31
C LEU A 40 9.92 -4.55 -21.29
N LYS A 41 10.56 -3.39 -21.41
CA LYS A 41 12.02 -3.26 -21.25
C LYS A 41 12.32 -2.89 -19.80
N ARG A 42 13.56 -3.11 -19.35
CA ARG A 42 14.02 -2.77 -17.99
C ARG A 42 13.67 -1.33 -17.56
N LYS A 43 13.80 -0.36 -18.48
CA LYS A 43 13.44 1.05 -18.23
C LYS A 43 11.96 1.29 -17.96
N ASP A 44 11.09 0.44 -18.51
CA ASP A 44 9.65 0.56 -18.39
C ASP A 44 9.17 0.09 -17.00
N ILE A 45 9.90 -0.83 -16.35
CA ILE A 45 9.63 -1.29 -14.97
C ILE A 45 9.80 -0.14 -13.97
N SER A 46 10.95 0.56 -14.01
CA SER A 46 11.19 1.70 -13.11
C SER A 46 10.16 2.81 -13.33
N ARG A 47 9.77 3.04 -14.60
CA ARG A 47 8.73 4.01 -14.92
C ARG A 47 7.37 3.57 -14.39
N PHE A 48 7.01 2.30 -14.52
CA PHE A 48 5.78 1.72 -13.97
C PHE A 48 5.72 1.91 -12.45
N ILE A 49 6.77 1.51 -11.73
CA ILE A 49 6.86 1.68 -10.26
C ILE A 49 6.69 3.16 -9.88
N THR A 50 7.38 4.06 -10.58
CA THR A 50 7.28 5.51 -10.31
C THR A 50 5.86 6.04 -10.49
N ILE A 51 5.19 5.63 -11.57
CA ILE A 51 3.80 6.02 -11.83
C ILE A 51 2.89 5.43 -10.76
N HIS A 52 3.04 4.14 -10.44
CA HIS A 52 2.23 3.45 -9.45
C HIS A 52 2.33 4.10 -8.07
N LEU A 53 3.55 4.41 -7.61
CA LEU A 53 3.77 5.10 -6.33
C LEU A 53 3.12 6.49 -6.31
N ARG A 54 3.25 7.26 -7.40
CA ARG A 54 2.77 8.66 -7.44
C ARG A 54 1.28 8.80 -7.69
N GLN A 55 0.69 7.88 -8.46
CA GLN A 55 -0.68 8.00 -8.97
C GLN A 55 -1.66 7.04 -8.30
N VAL A 56 -1.16 5.98 -7.67
CA VAL A 56 -1.98 5.01 -6.93
C VAL A 56 -1.62 5.11 -5.45
N ILE A 57 -0.51 4.51 -5.02
CA ILE A 57 -0.16 4.34 -3.60
C ILE A 57 -0.17 5.65 -2.80
N GLY A 58 0.41 6.73 -3.33
CA GLY A 58 0.43 8.04 -2.67
C GLY A 58 -0.97 8.61 -2.41
N PRO A 59 -1.77 8.88 -3.45
CA PRO A 59 -3.11 9.47 -3.28
C PRO A 59 -4.15 8.51 -2.67
N SER A 60 -3.98 7.18 -2.74
CA SER A 60 -4.87 6.23 -2.06
C SER A 60 -4.32 5.78 -0.71
N ASP A 61 -3.43 4.79 -0.70
CA ASP A 61 -3.06 4.01 0.48
C ASP A 61 -2.33 4.86 1.52
N CYS A 62 -1.37 5.70 1.11
CA CYS A 62 -0.68 6.61 2.03
C CYS A 62 -1.62 7.66 2.62
N THR A 63 -2.54 8.18 1.82
CA THR A 63 -3.52 9.19 2.26
C THR A 63 -4.52 8.56 3.23
N ALA A 64 -5.01 7.36 2.95
CA ALA A 64 -5.90 6.62 3.84
C ALA A 64 -5.20 6.26 5.17
N LEU A 65 -3.95 5.80 5.13
CA LEU A 65 -3.14 5.50 6.32
C LEU A 65 -2.96 6.75 7.19
N GLY A 66 -2.60 7.89 6.58
CA GLY A 66 -2.45 9.15 7.32
C GLY A 66 -3.74 9.60 8.00
N ASN A 67 -4.87 9.54 7.28
CA ASN A 67 -6.18 9.88 7.84
C ASN A 67 -6.61 8.91 8.96
N ALA A 68 -6.36 7.62 8.78
CA ALA A 68 -6.66 6.60 9.80
C ALA A 68 -5.82 6.84 11.07
N TYR A 69 -4.53 7.09 10.91
CA TYR A 69 -3.62 7.41 12.03
C TYR A 69 -4.11 8.63 12.82
N GLU A 70 -4.43 9.73 12.12
CA GLU A 70 -4.95 10.95 12.73
C GLU A 70 -6.29 10.73 13.43
N SER A 71 -7.19 9.96 12.83
CA SER A 71 -8.49 9.62 13.41
C SER A 71 -8.34 8.79 14.68
N CYS A 72 -7.47 7.77 14.67
CA CYS A 72 -7.14 6.97 15.84
C CYS A 72 -6.53 7.81 16.97
N ARG A 73 -5.61 8.72 16.64
CA ARG A 73 -4.99 9.65 17.60
C ARG A 73 -6.03 10.53 18.30
N LYS A 74 -7.05 10.98 17.57
CA LYS A 74 -8.16 11.81 18.08
C LYS A 74 -9.31 11.00 18.68
N ARG A 75 -9.27 9.66 18.61
CA ARG A 75 -10.38 8.74 18.97
C ARG A 75 -11.67 9.02 18.18
N ASP A 76 -11.54 9.52 16.96
CA ASP A 76 -12.66 9.81 16.06
C ASP A 76 -12.93 8.60 15.15
N PHE A 77 -13.78 7.70 15.63
CA PHE A 77 -14.15 6.48 14.89
C PHE A 77 -15.01 6.76 13.66
N ALA A 78 -15.76 7.87 13.63
CA ALA A 78 -16.58 8.23 12.48
C ALA A 78 -15.71 8.62 11.27
N SER A 79 -14.68 9.43 11.53
CA SER A 79 -13.68 9.77 10.50
C SER A 79 -12.86 8.56 10.06
N LEU A 80 -12.50 7.66 10.99
CA LEU A 80 -11.81 6.41 10.65
C LEU A 80 -12.64 5.54 9.69
N LEU A 81 -13.93 5.33 10.00
CA LEU A 81 -14.83 4.54 9.14
C LEU A 81 -15.05 5.21 7.78
N THR A 82 -15.06 6.54 7.74
CA THR A 82 -15.17 7.29 6.49
C THR A 82 -13.94 7.05 5.61
N ALA A 83 -12.73 7.14 6.18
CA ALA A 83 -11.48 6.89 5.46
C ALA A 83 -11.43 5.46 4.88
N ASP A 84 -11.82 4.46 5.67
CA ASP A 84 -11.90 3.05 5.24
C ASP A 84 -12.87 2.87 4.06
N LYS A 85 -14.11 3.37 4.19
CA LYS A 85 -15.11 3.32 3.11
C LYS A 85 -14.65 4.04 1.85
N SER A 86 -14.02 5.22 2.00
CA SER A 86 -13.49 5.96 0.85
C SER A 86 -12.43 5.14 0.11
N LEU A 87 -11.49 4.51 0.82
CA LEU A 87 -10.48 3.66 0.20
C LEU A 87 -11.12 2.45 -0.50
N TYR A 88 -12.10 1.81 0.14
CA TYR A 88 -12.83 0.68 -0.43
C TYR A 88 -13.53 1.06 -1.75
N PHE A 89 -14.23 2.19 -1.79
CA PHE A 89 -14.95 2.64 -3.00
C PHE A 89 -14.02 3.16 -4.11
N MET A 90 -12.80 3.59 -3.79
CA MET A 90 -11.81 3.98 -4.80
C MET A 90 -11.26 2.78 -5.59
N ARG A 91 -11.32 1.57 -5.04
CA ARG A 91 -10.88 0.35 -5.74
C ARG A 91 -11.97 -0.16 -6.68
N MET A 92 -11.89 0.23 -7.96
CA MET A 92 -12.92 -0.14 -8.95
C MET A 92 -12.93 -1.62 -9.34
N VAL A 93 -11.78 -2.28 -9.35
CA VAL A 93 -11.66 -3.70 -9.73
C VAL A 93 -11.99 -4.55 -8.52
N GLU A 94 -12.98 -5.43 -8.64
CA GLU A 94 -13.43 -6.31 -7.56
C GLU A 94 -12.29 -7.16 -7.00
N GLU A 95 -11.51 -7.80 -7.86
CA GLU A 95 -10.38 -8.63 -7.46
C GLU A 95 -9.37 -7.85 -6.58
N THR A 96 -9.05 -6.61 -6.95
CA THR A 96 -8.15 -5.74 -6.15
C THR A 96 -8.81 -5.21 -4.87
N ARG A 97 -10.13 -5.11 -4.85
CA ARG A 97 -10.90 -4.61 -3.69
C ARG A 97 -11.16 -5.69 -2.64
N SER A 98 -11.31 -6.94 -3.08
CA SER A 98 -11.61 -8.10 -2.25
C SER A 98 -10.38 -8.93 -1.86
N ALA A 99 -9.22 -8.64 -2.48
CA ALA A 99 -7.91 -9.16 -2.07
C ALA A 99 -7.42 -8.51 -0.78
#